data_AF-A0A7R9QEK5-F1
#
_entry.id   AF-A0A7R9QEK5-F1
#
_cell.length_a   1.000
_cell.length_b   1.000
_cell.length_c   1.000
_cell.angle_alpha   90.00
_cell.angle_beta   90.00
_cell.angle_gamma   90.00
#
_symmetry.space_group_name_H-M   'P 1'
#
loop_
_entity.id
_entity.type
_entity.pdbx_description
1 polymer ?
#
loop_
_entity_poly.entity_id
_entity_poly.type
_entity_poly.pdbx_seq_one_letter_code
_entity_poly.pdbx_strand_id
1 'polypeptide(L)'
;MNHFDLTILFAPMEGVGHVNACIGLAEVLLSRGHKVVFAVDQSYAGKLSPFGFIEEIITSEETKGKKPGEDIAIKLVASGLLSAKTSLESLKSMKSVPLMDVMLQKFKDNEPQLKAIVAKHNPDVYIIDDFFGSPTLIHSNKPWVLLCSGNPLFYINDERTPPPGSGYPSNGDRKEWEEFKELKNNSFKSHAIKYNKWMKEEGFPITTNNKAMPDSPYLNIYGYPKELDYLDLRPLPEKWLRVDAFMRRGEKEEFKIPDKFRDRDIEKSKLIYLSLGSMGSANVDLMKKLVSILSKSQHKIIVSKGVLGDTYELADNMWGENSVPQTK
;
A
#
# COMPACT_ATOMS: atom_id res chain seq x y z
N MET A 1 -13.42 -29.45 14.58
CA MET A 1 -11.98 -29.08 14.46
C MET A 1 -11.64 -28.33 15.73
N ASN A 2 -10.54 -28.69 16.41
CA ASN A 2 -10.09 -27.96 17.59
C ASN A 2 -9.78 -26.51 17.18
N HIS A 3 -10.67 -25.57 17.50
CA HIS A 3 -10.43 -24.15 17.30
C HIS A 3 -9.37 -23.72 18.31
N PHE A 4 -8.15 -23.50 17.85
CA PHE A 4 -7.17 -22.76 18.63
C PHE A 4 -7.50 -21.27 18.44
N ASP A 5 -7.94 -20.61 19.51
CA ASP A 5 -8.21 -19.18 19.53
C ASP A 5 -6.88 -18.42 19.63
N LEU A 6 -6.20 -18.31 18.48
CA LEU A 6 -4.95 -17.56 18.39
C LEU A 6 -5.18 -16.06 18.56
N THR A 7 -4.24 -15.39 19.22
CA THR A 7 -4.10 -13.93 19.17
C THR A 7 -3.15 -13.55 18.04
N ILE A 8 -3.65 -12.81 17.06
CA ILE A 8 -2.91 -12.45 15.85
C ILE A 8 -2.76 -10.93 15.81
N LEU A 9 -1.50 -10.46 15.79
CA LEU A 9 -1.18 -9.04 15.71
C LEU A 9 -0.82 -8.65 14.28
N PHE A 10 -1.57 -7.70 13.73
CA PHE A 10 -1.31 -7.06 12.44
C PHE A 10 -0.55 -5.76 12.66
N ALA A 11 0.54 -5.57 11.92
CA ALA A 11 1.36 -4.37 11.90
C ALA A 11 1.54 -3.87 10.45
N PRO A 12 0.51 -3.22 9.85
CA PRO A 12 0.63 -2.61 8.54
C PRO A 12 1.33 -1.25 8.59
N MET A 13 2.05 -0.93 7.53
CA MET A 13 2.52 0.42 7.23
C MET A 13 1.31 1.38 7.17
N GLU A 14 1.56 2.63 7.54
CA GLU A 14 0.61 3.73 7.44
C GLU A 14 0.30 4.13 5.98
N GLY A 15 -0.53 3.33 5.33
CA GLY A 15 -1.05 3.60 4.01
C GLY A 15 -2.36 2.86 3.80
N VAL A 16 -3.31 3.53 3.15
CA VAL A 16 -4.68 3.00 2.95
C VAL A 16 -4.66 1.63 2.26
N GLY A 17 -3.74 1.42 1.31
CA GLY A 17 -3.55 0.12 0.65
C GLY A 17 -3.13 -1.00 1.60
N HIS A 18 -2.07 -0.78 2.38
CA HIS A 18 -1.52 -1.74 3.33
C HIS A 18 -2.54 -2.12 4.41
N VAL A 19 -3.20 -1.12 5.01
CA VAL A 19 -4.23 -1.35 6.03
C VAL A 19 -5.42 -2.12 5.45
N ASN A 20 -5.91 -1.76 4.25
CA ASN A 20 -7.03 -2.47 3.63
C ASN A 20 -6.69 -3.94 3.28
N ALA A 21 -5.46 -4.21 2.83
CA ALA A 21 -5.02 -5.58 2.55
C ALA A 21 -5.00 -6.43 3.84
N CYS A 22 -4.46 -5.87 4.92
CA CYS A 22 -4.49 -6.49 6.24
C CYS A 22 -5.93 -6.71 6.75
N ILE A 23 -6.84 -5.75 6.57
CA ILE A 23 -8.27 -5.91 6.92
C ILE A 23 -8.88 -7.10 6.17
N GLY A 24 -8.63 -7.24 4.86
CA GLY A 24 -9.19 -8.35 4.07
C GLY A 24 -8.78 -9.73 4.59
N LEU A 25 -7.52 -9.89 5.01
CA LEU A 25 -7.07 -11.13 5.66
C LEU A 25 -7.64 -11.26 7.09
N ALA A 26 -7.63 -10.17 7.86
CA ALA A 26 -8.09 -10.12 9.24
C ALA A 26 -9.57 -10.50 9.40
N GLU A 27 -10.46 -10.03 8.54
CA GLU A 27 -11.90 -10.38 8.59
C GLU A 27 -12.11 -11.90 8.46
N VAL A 28 -11.31 -12.54 7.61
CA VAL A 28 -11.36 -13.99 7.41
C VAL A 28 -10.88 -14.73 8.66
N LEU A 29 -9.77 -14.29 9.28
CA LEU A 29 -9.25 -14.88 10.51
C LEU A 29 -10.18 -14.66 11.71
N LEU A 30 -10.75 -13.46 11.84
CA LEU A 30 -11.76 -13.14 12.85
C LEU A 30 -13.00 -14.03 12.69
N SER A 31 -13.48 -14.23 11.46
CA SER A 31 -14.62 -15.12 11.19
C SER A 31 -14.35 -16.60 11.50
N ARG A 32 -13.09 -16.99 11.72
CA ARG A 32 -12.68 -18.31 12.18
C ARG A 32 -12.48 -18.43 13.70
N GLY A 33 -12.79 -17.37 14.45
CA GLY A 33 -12.75 -17.35 15.92
C GLY A 33 -11.45 -16.79 16.52
N HIS A 34 -10.50 -16.31 15.70
CA HIS A 34 -9.25 -15.77 16.22
C HIS A 34 -9.42 -14.35 16.77
N LYS A 35 -8.63 -14.01 17.80
CA LYS A 35 -8.53 -12.64 18.31
C LYS A 35 -7.59 -11.85 17.40
N VAL A 36 -8.08 -10.74 16.83
CA VAL A 36 -7.31 -9.89 15.93
C VAL A 36 -6.99 -8.55 16.60
N VAL A 37 -5.70 -8.23 16.67
CA VAL A 37 -5.17 -6.96 17.17
C VAL A 37 -4.49 -6.22 16.03
N PHE A 38 -4.71 -4.92 15.91
CA PHE A 38 -4.03 -4.05 14.95
C PHE A 38 -3.19 -3.02 15.69
N ALA A 39 -1.90 -2.95 15.38
CA ALA A 39 -1.04 -1.82 15.74
C ALA A 39 -1.07 -0.81 14.59
N VAL A 40 -1.75 0.32 14.77
CA VAL A 40 -2.00 1.31 13.71
C VAL A 40 -1.78 2.73 14.21
N ASP A 41 -1.46 3.63 13.29
CA ASP A 41 -1.27 5.05 13.61
C ASP A 41 -2.56 5.73 14.11
N GLN A 42 -2.40 6.81 14.86
CA GLN A 42 -3.46 7.66 15.38
C GLN A 42 -4.50 8.09 14.33
N SER A 43 -4.11 8.24 13.06
CA SER A 43 -5.02 8.55 11.95
C SER A 43 -6.05 7.45 11.65
N TYR A 44 -5.88 6.24 12.19
CA TYR A 44 -6.81 5.11 12.08
C TYR A 44 -7.65 4.87 13.33
N ALA A 45 -7.48 5.66 14.39
CA ALA A 45 -8.25 5.50 15.62
C ALA A 45 -9.76 5.48 15.36
N GLY A 46 -10.42 4.44 15.86
CA GLY A 46 -11.85 4.16 15.72
C GLY A 46 -12.28 3.60 14.35
N LYS A 47 -11.40 3.48 13.36
CA LYS A 47 -11.78 3.06 12.00
C LYS A 47 -11.84 1.54 11.81
N LEU A 48 -11.11 0.79 12.62
CA LEU A 48 -10.98 -0.67 12.54
C LEU A 48 -11.87 -1.39 13.57
N SER A 49 -12.19 -0.75 14.69
CA SER A 49 -13.07 -1.29 15.72
C SER A 49 -14.48 -1.68 15.24
N PRO A 50 -15.11 -1.01 14.25
CA PRO A 50 -16.40 -1.45 13.71
C PRO A 50 -16.36 -2.81 13.00
N PHE A 51 -15.18 -3.28 12.61
CA PHE A 51 -14.97 -4.62 12.04
C PHE A 51 -14.81 -5.69 13.13
N GLY A 52 -14.81 -5.32 14.42
CA GLY A 52 -14.61 -6.23 15.55
C GLY A 52 -13.14 -6.47 15.91
N PHE A 53 -12.21 -5.69 15.35
CA PHE A 53 -10.78 -5.77 15.67
C PHE A 53 -10.45 -4.95 16.93
N ILE A 54 -9.40 -5.38 17.64
CA ILE A 54 -8.81 -4.59 18.74
C ILE A 54 -7.80 -3.63 18.14
N GLU A 55 -7.96 -2.33 18.43
CA GLU A 55 -7.02 -1.30 18.00
C GLU A 55 -6.03 -0.96 19.11
N GLU A 56 -4.74 -1.01 18.78
CA GLU A 56 -3.68 -0.39 19.57
C GLU A 56 -3.08 0.76 18.76
N ILE A 57 -3.20 1.95 19.32
CA ILE A 57 -2.83 3.18 18.62
C ILE A 57 -1.37 3.52 18.90
N ILE A 58 -0.59 3.58 17.83
CA ILE A 58 0.76 4.12 17.83
C ILE A 58 0.65 5.62 17.59
N THR A 59 1.19 6.41 18.52
CA THR A 59 1.18 7.87 18.47
C THR A 59 2.55 8.41 18.13
N SER A 60 2.61 9.49 17.33
CA SER A 60 3.84 10.24 17.10
C SER A 60 3.58 11.73 17.36
N GLU A 61 4.59 12.47 17.81
CA GLU A 61 4.45 13.91 18.10
C GLU A 61 3.96 14.71 16.88
N GLU A 62 4.28 14.26 15.66
CA GLU A 62 3.90 14.90 14.40
C GLU A 62 2.40 14.82 14.06
N THR A 63 1.65 13.88 14.64
CA THR A 63 0.26 13.55 14.27
C THR A 63 -0.81 14.38 14.98
N LYS A 64 -0.44 15.25 15.92
CA LYS A 64 -1.39 16.14 16.61
C LYS A 64 -1.89 17.25 15.68
N GLY A 65 -3.18 17.20 15.31
CA GLY A 65 -3.94 18.34 14.78
C GLY A 65 -3.86 18.59 13.26
N LYS A 66 -3.35 17.65 12.46
CA LYS A 66 -3.28 17.80 10.99
C LYS A 66 -4.31 16.94 10.27
N LYS A 67 -4.73 17.36 9.07
CA LYS A 67 -5.46 16.52 8.10
C LYS A 67 -4.45 15.74 7.26
N PRO A 68 -4.10 14.48 7.62
CA PRO A 68 -2.90 13.85 7.07
C PRO A 68 -2.99 13.62 5.57
N GLY A 69 -4.19 13.34 5.04
CA GLY A 69 -4.40 13.07 3.62
C GLY A 69 -4.13 14.27 2.69
N GLU A 70 -4.56 15.48 3.05
CA GLU A 70 -4.33 16.71 2.26
C GLU A 70 -2.84 17.09 2.27
N ASP A 71 -2.19 17.04 3.44
CA ASP A 71 -0.77 17.36 3.59
C ASP A 71 0.14 16.38 2.82
N ILE A 72 -0.16 15.08 2.88
CA ILE A 72 0.61 14.06 2.14
C ILE A 72 0.39 14.24 0.63
N ALA A 73 -0.84 14.54 0.18
CA ALA A 73 -1.15 14.81 -1.21
C ALA A 73 -0.37 16.02 -1.76
N ILE A 74 -0.35 17.13 -1.01
CA ILE A 74 0.44 18.33 -1.37
C ILE A 74 1.93 18.01 -1.45
N LYS A 75 2.48 17.29 -0.46
CA LYS A 75 3.89 16.87 -0.45
C LYS A 75 4.21 15.94 -1.63
N LEU A 76 3.29 15.05 -1.99
CA LEU A 76 3.46 14.13 -3.12
C LEU A 76 3.56 14.88 -4.45
N VAL A 77 2.67 15.86 -4.68
CA VAL A 77 2.75 16.73 -5.86
C VAL A 77 4.06 17.51 -5.86
N ALA A 78 4.42 18.13 -4.72
CA ALA A 78 5.67 18.89 -4.59
C ALA A 78 6.93 18.06 -4.80
N SER A 79 6.90 16.76 -4.47
CA SER A 79 8.02 15.84 -4.70
C SER A 79 8.29 15.56 -6.19
N GLY A 80 7.35 15.90 -7.08
CA GLY A 80 7.42 15.57 -8.50
C GLY A 80 7.18 14.09 -8.81
N LEU A 81 6.75 13.28 -7.83
CA LEU A 81 6.46 11.85 -8.05
C LEU A 81 5.31 11.63 -9.06
N LEU A 82 4.41 12.61 -9.21
CA LEU A 82 3.32 12.61 -10.19
C LEU A 82 3.66 13.40 -11.46
N SER A 83 4.95 13.66 -11.72
CA SER A 83 5.40 14.37 -12.92
C SER A 83 5.40 13.47 -14.16
N ALA A 84 5.50 14.07 -15.34
CA ALA A 84 5.57 13.37 -16.62
C ALA A 84 6.95 12.75 -16.93
N LYS A 85 7.85 12.66 -15.95
CA LYS A 85 9.18 12.05 -16.11
C LYS A 85 9.05 10.55 -16.34
N THR A 86 9.98 9.98 -17.10
CA THR A 86 10.16 8.53 -17.13
C THR A 86 10.54 7.99 -15.74
N SER A 87 10.36 6.69 -15.52
CA SER A 87 10.75 6.05 -14.25
C SER A 87 12.25 6.20 -13.99
N LEU A 88 13.08 6.10 -15.04
CA LEU A 88 14.53 6.28 -14.96
C LEU A 88 14.91 7.73 -14.61
N GLU A 89 14.32 8.73 -15.25
CA GLU A 89 14.54 10.15 -14.91
C GLU A 89 14.08 10.47 -13.49
N SER A 90 12.93 9.91 -13.08
CA SER A 90 12.41 10.07 -11.73
C SER A 90 13.41 9.52 -10.71
N LEU A 91 13.95 8.32 -10.94
CA LEU A 91 14.97 7.69 -10.12
C LEU A 91 16.29 8.48 -10.11
N LYS A 92 16.73 9.03 -11.26
CA LYS A 92 17.91 9.93 -11.34
C LYS A 92 17.70 11.23 -10.55
N SER A 93 16.47 11.74 -10.53
CA SER A 93 16.13 12.99 -9.82
C SER A 93 15.87 12.81 -8.32
N MET A 94 15.63 11.57 -7.87
CA MET A 94 15.61 11.20 -6.45
C MET A 94 17.03 11.22 -5.86
N LYS A 95 17.64 12.40 -5.73
CA LYS A 95 18.91 12.56 -5.02
C LYS A 95 18.70 12.23 -3.53
N SER A 96 19.45 11.26 -3.02
CA SER A 96 19.59 10.89 -1.59
C SER A 96 18.28 10.94 -0.81
N VAL A 97 17.41 9.94 -0.97
CA VAL A 97 16.00 9.95 -0.52
C VAL A 97 15.86 10.34 0.98
N PRO A 98 15.51 11.60 1.30
CA PRO A 98 15.21 12.00 2.68
C PRO A 98 13.95 11.28 3.18
N LEU A 99 13.05 10.92 2.26
CA LEU A 99 11.83 10.19 2.58
C LEU A 99 12.10 8.83 3.24
N MET A 100 13.06 8.04 2.75
CA MET A 100 13.38 6.73 3.35
C MET A 100 14.09 6.88 4.69
N ASP A 101 14.87 7.94 4.88
CA ASP A 101 15.46 8.27 6.18
C ASP A 101 14.37 8.69 7.18
N VAL A 102 13.39 9.49 6.75
CA VAL A 102 12.22 9.89 7.55
C VAL A 102 11.38 8.67 7.89
N MET A 103 11.10 7.78 6.92
CA MET A 103 10.37 6.54 7.16
C MET A 103 11.10 5.64 8.14
N LEU A 104 12.42 5.47 7.97
CA LEU A 104 13.23 4.70 8.92
C LEU A 104 13.20 5.33 10.31
N GLN A 105 13.38 6.65 10.44
CA GLN A 105 13.35 7.32 11.74
C GLN A 105 12.00 7.14 12.43
N LYS A 106 10.89 7.37 11.71
CA LYS A 106 9.55 7.13 12.22
C LYS A 106 9.35 5.70 12.69
N PHE A 107 9.89 4.74 11.94
CA PHE A 107 9.85 3.34 12.31
C PHE A 107 10.60 3.06 13.63
N LYS A 108 11.76 3.69 13.85
CA LYS A 108 12.48 3.64 15.13
C LYS A 108 11.67 4.23 16.28
N ASP A 109 11.02 5.36 16.05
CA ASP A 109 10.24 6.07 17.07
C ASP A 109 8.99 5.26 17.50
N ASN A 110 8.45 4.45 16.58
CA ASN A 110 7.29 3.58 16.83
C ASN A 110 7.66 2.29 17.58
N GLU A 111 8.92 1.84 17.49
CA GLU A 111 9.37 0.54 18.03
C GLU A 111 9.09 0.34 19.53
N PRO A 112 9.29 1.32 20.44
CA PRO A 112 8.96 1.15 21.86
C PRO A 112 7.47 0.93 22.13
N GLN A 113 6.58 1.59 21.37
CA GLN A 113 5.14 1.40 21.50
C GLN A 113 4.73 0.02 21.01
N LEU A 114 5.34 -0.45 19.91
CA LEU A 114 5.11 -1.80 19.40
C LEU A 114 5.58 -2.88 20.39
N LYS A 115 6.73 -2.69 21.06
CA LYS A 115 7.19 -3.53 22.17
C LYS A 115 6.15 -3.63 23.29
N ALA A 116 5.56 -2.50 23.69
CA ALA A 116 4.52 -2.47 24.73
C ALA A 116 3.24 -3.19 24.29
N ILE A 117 2.82 -3.03 23.03
CA ILE A 117 1.67 -3.73 22.44
C ILE A 117 1.86 -5.24 22.44
N VAL A 118 3.05 -5.70 22.04
CA VAL A 118 3.41 -7.13 22.07
C VAL A 118 3.38 -7.67 23.50
N ALA A 119 3.94 -6.95 24.47
CA ALA A 119 3.90 -7.36 25.88
C ALA A 119 2.47 -7.43 26.44
N LYS A 120 1.59 -6.50 26.04
CA LYS A 120 0.19 -6.44 26.48
C LYS A 120 -0.65 -7.60 25.94
N HIS A 121 -0.51 -7.94 24.67
CA HIS A 121 -1.37 -8.92 24.00
C HIS A 121 -0.79 -10.32 23.90
N ASN A 122 0.53 -10.47 24.08
CA ASN A 122 1.28 -11.71 23.90
C ASN A 122 0.84 -12.50 22.66
N PRO A 123 0.99 -11.95 21.44
CA PRO A 123 0.46 -12.58 20.23
C PRO A 123 1.11 -13.95 19.93
N ASP A 124 0.34 -14.83 19.32
CA ASP A 124 0.79 -16.14 18.87
C ASP A 124 1.45 -16.07 17.49
N VAL A 125 0.97 -15.15 16.65
CA VAL A 125 1.45 -14.93 15.27
C VAL A 125 1.41 -13.44 14.94
N TYR A 126 2.40 -13.00 14.16
CA TYR A 126 2.45 -11.64 13.59
C TYR A 126 2.13 -11.64 12.10
N ILE A 127 1.36 -10.65 11.62
CA ILE A 127 1.20 -10.35 10.20
C ILE A 127 1.79 -8.95 9.94
N ILE A 128 2.80 -8.87 9.07
CA ILE A 128 3.59 -7.65 8.85
C ILE A 128 3.44 -7.24 7.39
N ASP A 129 2.95 -6.02 7.12
CA ASP A 129 2.92 -5.42 5.79
C ASP A 129 3.64 -4.07 5.86
N ASP A 130 4.97 -4.10 5.76
CA ASP A 130 5.81 -2.91 5.82
C ASP A 130 7.07 -3.08 4.95
N PHE A 131 7.73 -1.98 4.62
CA PHE A 131 9.03 -1.96 3.94
C PHE A 131 10.22 -2.17 4.88
N PHE A 132 10.00 -2.03 6.19
CA PHE A 132 11.00 -2.27 7.24
C PHE A 132 10.54 -3.39 8.18
N GLY A 133 11.47 -4.26 8.58
CA GLY A 133 11.18 -5.27 9.59
C GLY A 133 11.32 -4.71 10.99
N SER A 134 10.26 -4.79 11.81
CA SER A 134 10.37 -4.43 13.23
C SER A 134 11.23 -5.48 13.91
N PRO A 135 12.34 -5.11 14.57
CA PRO A 135 13.17 -6.06 15.31
C PRO A 135 12.35 -6.85 16.34
N THR A 136 11.42 -6.20 17.04
CA THR A 136 10.50 -6.82 18.00
C THR A 136 9.66 -7.94 17.38
N LEU A 137 9.23 -7.78 16.12
CA LEU A 137 8.37 -8.77 15.46
C LEU A 137 9.19 -9.84 14.75
N ILE A 138 10.16 -9.46 13.92
CA ILE A 138 10.88 -10.39 13.02
C ILE A 138 11.89 -11.27 13.75
N HIS A 139 12.39 -10.82 14.91
CA HIS A 139 13.28 -11.60 15.79
C HIS A 139 12.58 -12.08 17.05
N SER A 140 11.24 -12.04 17.06
CA SER A 140 10.47 -12.74 18.07
C SER A 140 10.70 -14.25 17.97
N ASN A 141 10.52 -14.97 19.07
CA ASN A 141 10.46 -16.44 19.07
C ASN A 141 9.09 -16.96 18.61
N LYS A 142 8.31 -16.15 17.88
CA LYS A 142 6.96 -16.49 17.40
C LYS A 142 6.96 -16.53 15.86
N PRO A 143 6.06 -17.32 15.25
CA PRO A 143 5.83 -17.26 13.81
C PRO A 143 5.38 -15.87 13.36
N TRP A 144 5.86 -15.43 12.20
CA TRP A 144 5.40 -14.21 11.56
C TRP A 144 5.21 -14.42 10.07
N VAL A 145 4.28 -13.66 9.48
CA VAL A 145 3.93 -13.72 8.07
C VAL A 145 4.22 -12.36 7.44
N LEU A 146 4.98 -12.35 6.35
CA LEU A 146 5.08 -11.18 5.50
C LEU A 146 3.83 -11.11 4.63
N LEU A 147 3.06 -10.03 4.71
CA LEU A 147 1.95 -9.73 3.82
C LEU A 147 2.37 -8.63 2.85
N CYS A 148 2.27 -8.91 1.57
CA CYS A 148 2.67 -8.03 0.49
C CYS A 148 1.43 -7.56 -0.28
N SER A 149 1.07 -6.29 -0.11
CA SER A 149 -0.10 -5.69 -0.77
C SER A 149 0.22 -4.98 -2.09
N GLY A 150 1.49 -4.70 -2.37
CA GLY A 150 1.95 -4.10 -3.62
C GLY A 150 2.19 -5.13 -4.74
N ASN A 151 2.67 -4.64 -5.89
CA ASN A 151 3.09 -5.50 -7.00
C ASN A 151 4.20 -6.49 -6.56
N PRO A 152 4.12 -7.78 -6.94
CA PRO A 152 5.01 -8.83 -6.44
C PRO A 152 6.49 -8.61 -6.76
N LEU A 153 6.83 -7.84 -7.80
CA LEU A 153 8.23 -7.58 -8.17
C LEU A 153 9.00 -6.87 -7.05
N PHE A 154 8.33 -6.10 -6.19
CA PHE A 154 8.99 -5.42 -5.07
C PHE A 154 9.50 -6.38 -3.99
N TYR A 155 8.93 -7.59 -3.93
CA TYR A 155 9.20 -8.54 -2.86
C TYR A 155 9.96 -9.77 -3.38
N ILE A 156 9.55 -10.28 -4.55
CA ILE A 156 10.15 -11.40 -5.25
C ILE A 156 11.00 -10.86 -6.39
N ASN A 157 12.25 -10.55 -6.09
CA ASN A 157 13.21 -10.06 -7.08
C ASN A 157 13.83 -11.24 -7.84
N ASP A 158 13.45 -11.40 -9.11
CA ASP A 158 13.96 -12.45 -10.00
C ASP A 158 14.52 -11.82 -11.28
N GLU A 159 15.70 -12.26 -11.71
CA GLU A 159 16.39 -11.71 -12.90
C GLU A 159 15.59 -11.87 -14.20
N ARG A 160 14.65 -12.82 -14.26
CA ARG A 160 13.79 -13.04 -15.42
C ARG A 160 12.69 -11.98 -15.54
N THR A 161 12.43 -11.22 -14.49
CA THR A 161 11.36 -10.21 -14.40
C THR A 161 11.87 -8.77 -14.46
N PRO A 162 11.04 -7.79 -14.89
CA PRO A 162 11.43 -6.39 -14.93
C PRO A 162 11.86 -5.85 -13.56
N PRO A 163 12.76 -4.85 -13.50
CA PRO A 163 13.17 -4.27 -12.24
C PRO A 163 11.99 -3.63 -11.49
N PRO A 164 11.82 -3.88 -10.19
CA PRO A 164 10.69 -3.33 -9.42
C PRO A 164 10.68 -1.81 -9.43
N GLY A 165 9.53 -1.23 -9.83
CA GLY A 165 9.31 0.21 -9.93
C GLY A 165 9.73 0.84 -11.27
N SER A 166 10.25 0.06 -12.22
CA SER A 166 10.64 0.57 -13.55
C SER A 166 9.45 0.84 -14.47
N GLY A 167 8.36 0.08 -14.33
CA GLY A 167 7.27 0.10 -15.30
C GLY A 167 7.64 -0.47 -16.67
N TYR A 168 8.78 -1.17 -16.78
CA TYR A 168 9.25 -1.74 -18.03
C TYR A 168 8.47 -3.01 -18.41
N PRO A 169 8.31 -3.28 -19.72
CA PRO A 169 7.60 -4.45 -20.21
C PRO A 169 8.39 -5.74 -19.89
N SER A 170 7.69 -6.85 -19.66
CA SER A 170 8.29 -8.17 -19.34
C SER A 170 9.16 -8.75 -20.45
N ASN A 171 8.92 -8.35 -21.69
CA ASN A 171 9.72 -8.68 -22.87
C ASN A 171 10.59 -7.51 -23.35
N GLY A 172 10.87 -6.54 -22.47
CA GLY A 172 11.68 -5.35 -22.78
C GLY A 172 13.18 -5.62 -22.92
N ASP A 173 13.93 -4.57 -23.27
CA ASP A 173 15.39 -4.64 -23.40
C ASP A 173 16.05 -4.88 -22.04
N ARG A 174 16.80 -5.97 -21.95
CA ARG A 174 17.55 -6.35 -20.75
C ARG A 174 18.63 -5.34 -20.38
N LYS A 175 19.18 -4.58 -21.34
CA LYS A 175 20.16 -3.53 -21.05
C LYS A 175 19.53 -2.37 -20.29
N GLU A 176 18.32 -1.96 -20.66
CA GLU A 176 17.57 -0.94 -19.92
C GLU A 176 17.23 -1.41 -18.50
N TRP A 177 16.93 -2.70 -18.35
CA TRP A 177 16.69 -3.30 -17.03
C TRP A 177 17.94 -3.25 -16.15
N GLU A 178 19.11 -3.57 -16.70
CA GLU A 178 20.38 -3.48 -15.97
C GLU A 178 20.71 -2.04 -15.55
N GLU A 179 20.57 -1.06 -16.45
CA GLU A 179 20.81 0.36 -16.12
C GLU A 179 19.92 0.79 -14.95
N PHE A 180 18.62 0.45 -15.01
CA PHE A 180 17.68 0.80 -13.95
C PHE A 180 18.02 0.11 -12.62
N LYS A 181 18.39 -1.18 -12.66
CA LYS A 181 18.79 -1.93 -11.45
C LYS A 181 20.04 -1.35 -10.81
N GLU A 182 21.06 -1.04 -11.61
CA GLU A 182 22.31 -0.46 -11.11
C GLU A 182 22.05 0.89 -10.45
N LEU A 183 21.32 1.77 -11.13
CA LEU A 183 20.96 3.06 -10.58
C LEU A 183 20.16 2.92 -9.28
N LYS A 184 19.16 2.03 -9.25
CA LYS A 184 18.35 1.79 -8.05
C LYS A 184 19.20 1.27 -6.91
N ASN A 185 20.02 0.25 -7.15
CA ASN A 185 20.89 -0.32 -6.11
C ASN A 185 21.82 0.75 -5.52
N ASN A 186 22.41 1.60 -6.37
CA ASN A 186 23.26 2.70 -5.91
C ASN A 186 22.48 3.75 -5.10
N SER A 187 21.27 4.12 -5.53
CA SER A 187 20.41 5.10 -4.84
C SER A 187 19.93 4.65 -3.47
N PHE A 188 19.69 3.34 -3.29
CA PHE A 188 19.11 2.77 -2.05
C PHE A 188 20.12 2.06 -1.14
N LYS A 189 21.39 1.90 -1.58
CA LYS A 189 22.44 1.21 -0.81
C LYS A 189 22.63 1.79 0.60
N SER A 190 22.58 3.12 0.73
CA SER A 190 22.79 3.80 2.01
C SER A 190 21.66 3.50 3.01
N HIS A 191 20.43 3.29 2.55
CA HIS A 191 19.29 2.99 3.42
C HIS A 191 19.43 1.61 4.07
N ALA A 192 19.81 0.60 3.30
CA ALA A 192 20.07 -0.73 3.83
C ALA A 192 21.19 -0.72 4.89
N ILE A 193 22.25 0.08 4.66
CA ILE A 193 23.33 0.26 5.64
C ILE A 193 22.83 0.91 6.92
N LYS A 194 22.02 1.99 6.83
CA LYS A 194 21.46 2.68 8.00
C LYS A 194 20.50 1.79 8.79
N TYR A 195 19.64 1.04 8.11
CA TYR A 195 18.75 0.07 8.74
C TYR A 195 19.54 -1.02 9.47
N ASN A 196 20.52 -1.64 8.81
CA ASN A 196 21.36 -2.68 9.43
C ASN A 196 22.20 -2.15 10.59
N LYS A 197 22.63 -0.88 10.56
CA LYS A 197 23.29 -0.23 11.69
C LYS A 197 22.35 -0.15 12.89
N TRP A 198 21.11 0.30 12.68
CA TRP A 198 20.11 0.36 13.74
C TRP A 198 19.75 -1.02 14.31
N MET A 199 19.59 -2.04 13.46
CA MET A 199 19.36 -3.43 13.91
C MET A 199 20.45 -3.89 14.90
N LYS A 200 21.72 -3.59 14.60
CA LYS A 200 22.83 -3.90 15.51
C LYS A 200 22.78 -3.11 16.82
N GLU A 201 22.42 -1.84 16.77
CA GLU A 201 22.25 -0.98 17.96
C GLU A 201 21.15 -1.52 18.89
N GLU A 202 20.07 -2.08 18.33
CA GLU A 202 19.02 -2.77 19.07
C GLU A 202 19.40 -4.20 19.52
N GLY A 203 20.60 -4.68 19.19
CA GLY A 203 21.09 -6.01 19.59
C GLY A 203 20.64 -7.16 18.69
N PHE A 204 20.13 -6.88 17.50
CA PHE A 204 19.64 -7.89 16.55
C PHE A 204 20.63 -8.14 15.39
N PRO A 205 20.60 -9.35 14.79
CA PRO A 205 21.43 -9.62 13.63
C PRO A 205 21.00 -8.75 12.43
N ILE A 206 21.93 -8.48 11.52
CA ILE A 206 21.61 -7.80 10.26
C ILE A 206 20.71 -8.69 9.41
N THR A 207 19.87 -8.06 8.59
CA THR A 207 19.06 -8.79 7.62
C THR A 207 19.92 -9.31 6.49
N THR A 208 19.59 -10.51 6.00
CA THR A 208 20.23 -11.08 4.81
C THR A 208 19.86 -10.27 3.56
N ASN A 209 20.71 -10.31 2.53
CA ASN A 209 20.45 -9.73 1.21
C ASN A 209 20.20 -8.20 1.16
N ASN A 210 20.60 -7.45 2.19
CA ASN A 210 20.43 -5.98 2.28
C ASN A 210 18.97 -5.51 2.12
N LYS A 211 17.98 -6.39 2.34
CA LYS A 211 16.57 -5.99 2.41
C LYS A 211 16.27 -5.44 3.80
N ALA A 212 15.64 -4.27 3.89
CA ALA A 212 15.18 -3.73 5.17
C ALA A 212 13.99 -4.52 5.75
N MET A 213 13.18 -5.14 4.90
CA MET A 213 12.21 -6.16 5.29
C MET A 213 12.66 -7.52 4.73
N PRO A 214 13.11 -8.48 5.56
CA PRO A 214 13.46 -9.81 5.08
C PRO A 214 12.22 -10.62 4.71
N ASP A 215 12.41 -11.68 3.94
CA ASP A 215 11.37 -12.68 3.71
C ASP A 215 11.15 -13.47 5.01
N SER A 216 9.89 -13.80 5.32
CA SER A 216 9.56 -14.65 6.47
C SER A 216 10.10 -16.06 6.28
N PRO A 217 10.75 -16.65 7.30
CA PRO A 217 11.14 -18.05 7.28
C PRO A 217 9.94 -19.00 7.50
N TYR A 218 8.74 -18.48 7.78
CA TYR A 218 7.53 -19.26 8.03
C TYR A 218 6.57 -19.23 6.84
N LEU A 219 6.13 -18.03 6.43
CA LEU A 219 5.18 -17.84 5.34
C LEU A 219 5.21 -16.40 4.83
N ASN A 220 5.12 -16.24 3.53
CA ASN A 220 4.99 -14.95 2.84
C ASN A 220 3.73 -15.01 1.97
N ILE A 221 2.89 -13.99 2.01
CA ILE A 221 1.63 -13.94 1.26
C ILE A 221 1.63 -12.67 0.42
N TYR A 222 1.27 -12.75 -0.86
CA TYR A 222 1.05 -11.58 -1.69
C TYR A 222 -0.28 -11.66 -2.43
N GLY A 223 -0.94 -10.50 -2.53
CA GLY A 223 -2.21 -10.34 -3.21
C GLY A 223 -2.01 -9.88 -4.65
N TYR A 224 -2.17 -10.79 -5.61
CA TYR A 224 -2.05 -10.47 -7.03
C TYR A 224 -2.79 -11.50 -7.91
N PRO A 225 -3.68 -11.07 -8.84
CA PRO A 225 -4.41 -11.98 -9.71
C PRO A 225 -3.49 -12.88 -10.53
N LYS A 226 -3.88 -14.14 -10.72
CA LYS A 226 -3.01 -15.16 -11.32
C LYS A 226 -2.62 -14.77 -12.75
N GLU A 227 -3.60 -14.23 -13.46
CA GLU A 227 -3.55 -13.81 -14.85
C GLU A 227 -2.64 -12.60 -15.07
N LEU A 228 -2.35 -11.84 -14.00
CA LEU A 228 -1.46 -10.69 -14.06
C LEU A 228 -0.06 -10.99 -13.51
N ASP A 229 0.09 -12.08 -12.76
CA ASP A 229 1.33 -12.47 -12.09
C ASP A 229 2.43 -12.87 -13.08
N TYR A 230 3.66 -12.88 -12.60
CA TYR A 230 4.87 -13.18 -13.38
C TYR A 230 5.22 -14.67 -13.32
N LEU A 231 4.26 -15.55 -13.03
CA LEU A 231 4.52 -16.99 -12.84
C LEU A 231 4.99 -17.69 -14.10
N ASP A 232 4.68 -17.15 -15.28
CA ASP A 232 5.21 -17.65 -16.56
C ASP A 232 6.70 -17.29 -16.76
N LEU A 233 7.21 -16.28 -16.05
CA LEU A 233 8.59 -15.81 -16.15
C LEU A 233 9.45 -16.32 -15.00
N ARG A 234 8.88 -16.47 -13.79
CA ARG A 234 9.59 -16.91 -12.58
C ARG A 234 8.75 -17.89 -11.75
N PRO A 235 9.38 -18.86 -11.06
CA PRO A 235 8.67 -19.76 -10.18
C PRO A 235 8.17 -19.05 -8.92
N LEU A 236 7.18 -19.64 -8.25
CA LEU A 236 6.82 -19.25 -6.89
C LEU A 236 7.90 -19.75 -5.92
N PRO A 237 8.59 -18.88 -5.16
CA PRO A 237 9.61 -19.34 -4.22
C PRO A 237 8.99 -20.17 -3.09
N GLU A 238 9.82 -20.96 -2.41
CA GLU A 238 9.37 -21.73 -1.25
C GLU A 238 8.82 -20.80 -0.16
N LYS A 239 7.77 -21.24 0.55
CA LYS A 239 7.11 -20.46 1.63
C LYS A 239 6.48 -19.15 1.15
N TRP A 240 6.26 -19.00 -0.16
CA TRP A 240 5.41 -17.95 -0.71
C TRP A 240 4.06 -18.52 -1.12
N LEU A 241 3.01 -17.78 -0.78
CA LEU A 241 1.63 -18.08 -1.15
C LEU A 241 1.05 -16.89 -1.91
N ARG A 242 0.48 -17.16 -3.07
CA ARG A 242 -0.28 -16.17 -3.85
C ARG A 242 -1.74 -16.25 -3.47
N VAL A 243 -2.38 -15.11 -3.29
CA VAL A 243 -3.85 -14.98 -3.26
C VAL A 243 -4.28 -13.98 -4.33
N ASP A 244 -5.47 -14.15 -4.92
CA ASP A 244 -5.91 -13.28 -6.03
C ASP A 244 -6.15 -11.83 -5.55
N ALA A 245 -6.78 -11.67 -4.39
CA ALA A 245 -7.04 -10.37 -3.79
C ALA A 245 -7.31 -10.48 -2.29
N PHE A 246 -6.99 -9.42 -1.55
CA PHE A 246 -7.43 -9.23 -0.17
C PHE A 246 -8.80 -8.55 -0.17
N MET A 247 -9.86 -9.35 -0.36
CA MET A 247 -11.23 -8.84 -0.44
C MET A 247 -11.78 -8.50 0.93
N ARG A 248 -12.37 -7.30 1.05
CA ARG A 248 -13.13 -6.86 2.23
C ARG A 248 -14.59 -7.23 2.05
N ARG A 249 -15.26 -7.74 3.09
CA ARG A 249 -16.68 -8.14 3.02
C ARG A 249 -17.64 -6.95 3.14
N GLY A 250 -17.15 -5.79 3.59
CA GLY A 250 -17.97 -4.78 4.28
C GLY A 250 -18.12 -3.38 3.69
N GLU A 251 -18.22 -3.18 2.37
CA GLU A 251 -18.91 -1.96 1.90
C GLU A 251 -20.43 -2.21 1.99
N LYS A 252 -21.15 -1.40 2.78
CA LYS A 252 -22.59 -1.57 3.07
C LYS A 252 -23.47 -0.65 2.23
N GLU A 253 -22.93 0.41 1.68
CA GLU A 253 -23.70 1.38 0.92
C GLU A 253 -23.72 0.98 -0.55
N GLU A 254 -24.92 0.77 -1.09
CA GLU A 254 -25.11 0.56 -2.52
C GLU A 254 -24.95 1.88 -3.26
N PHE A 255 -24.08 1.91 -4.27
CA PHE A 255 -23.97 3.09 -5.11
C PHE A 255 -25.22 3.26 -5.98
N LYS A 256 -25.83 4.45 -5.92
CA LYS A 256 -26.96 4.81 -6.78
C LYS A 256 -26.49 5.67 -7.94
N ILE A 257 -26.80 5.23 -9.16
CA ILE A 257 -26.50 6.01 -10.37
C ILE A 257 -27.23 7.38 -10.27
N PRO A 258 -26.51 8.50 -10.46
CA PRO A 258 -27.08 9.84 -10.38
C PRO A 258 -28.26 10.05 -11.33
N ASP A 259 -29.31 10.73 -10.88
CA ASP A 259 -30.53 10.93 -11.66
C ASP A 259 -30.29 11.62 -13.01
N LYS A 260 -29.31 12.56 -13.06
CA LYS A 260 -28.89 13.24 -14.29
C LYS A 260 -28.39 12.32 -15.40
N PHE A 261 -28.13 11.05 -15.10
CA PHE A 261 -27.70 10.03 -16.06
C PHE A 261 -28.83 9.14 -16.56
N ARG A 262 -30.04 9.25 -16.02
CA ARG A 262 -31.21 8.43 -16.39
C ARG A 262 -31.76 8.78 -17.77
N ASP A 263 -31.76 10.06 -18.14
CA ASP A 263 -32.35 10.54 -19.41
C ASP A 263 -31.41 10.41 -20.64
N ARG A 264 -30.18 9.91 -20.44
CA ARG A 264 -29.22 9.70 -21.55
C ARG A 264 -29.35 8.29 -22.12
N ASP A 265 -29.63 8.24 -23.42
CA ASP A 265 -29.78 7.03 -24.25
C ASP A 265 -28.72 5.95 -23.91
N ILE A 266 -29.18 4.85 -23.32
CA ILE A 266 -28.36 3.72 -22.86
C ILE A 266 -27.74 2.95 -24.03
N GLU A 267 -28.36 2.99 -25.21
CA GLU A 267 -27.83 2.31 -26.40
C GLU A 267 -26.64 3.07 -26.99
N LYS A 268 -26.60 4.40 -26.81
CA LYS A 268 -25.54 5.28 -27.35
C LYS A 268 -24.49 5.71 -26.33
N SER A 269 -24.73 5.51 -25.03
CA SER A 269 -23.82 5.97 -23.97
C SER A 269 -23.52 4.87 -22.94
N LYS A 270 -22.23 4.64 -22.67
CA LYS A 270 -21.74 3.79 -21.58
C LYS A 270 -21.52 4.60 -20.31
N LEU A 271 -21.40 3.90 -19.18
CA LEU A 271 -20.99 4.47 -17.90
C LEU A 271 -19.50 4.18 -17.69
N ILE A 272 -18.72 5.21 -17.38
CA ILE A 272 -17.27 5.13 -17.15
C ILE A 272 -16.99 5.61 -15.74
N TYR A 273 -16.22 4.85 -14.97
CA TYR A 273 -15.69 5.29 -13.68
C TYR A 273 -14.25 5.78 -13.85
N LEU A 274 -14.01 7.05 -13.52
CA LEU A 274 -12.69 7.67 -13.49
C LEU A 274 -12.22 7.80 -12.04
N SER A 275 -11.12 7.12 -11.72
CA SER A 275 -10.42 7.27 -10.45
C SER A 275 -8.92 7.10 -10.66
N LEU A 276 -8.12 7.98 -10.05
CA LEU A 276 -6.67 7.82 -9.94
C LEU A 276 -6.25 7.37 -8.53
N GLY A 277 -7.23 6.96 -7.71
CA GLY A 277 -7.05 6.73 -6.27
C GLY A 277 -6.77 8.02 -5.50
N SER A 278 -6.72 7.92 -4.16
CA SER A 278 -6.61 9.08 -3.28
C SER A 278 -5.36 9.95 -3.57
N MET A 279 -4.24 9.30 -3.88
CA MET A 279 -2.96 9.98 -4.09
C MET A 279 -2.77 10.49 -5.53
N GLY A 280 -3.21 9.73 -6.54
CA GLY A 280 -3.08 10.15 -7.94
C GLY A 280 -3.96 11.35 -8.27
N SER A 281 -5.16 11.43 -7.68
CA SER A 281 -6.08 12.56 -7.87
C SER A 281 -5.58 13.88 -7.24
N ALA A 282 -4.50 13.85 -6.44
CA ALA A 282 -3.85 15.06 -5.95
C ALA A 282 -3.21 15.90 -7.09
N ASN A 283 -2.89 15.28 -8.22
CA ASN A 283 -2.46 16.01 -9.41
C ASN A 283 -3.67 16.66 -10.10
N VAL A 284 -4.06 17.84 -9.61
CA VAL A 284 -5.23 18.60 -10.09
C VAL A 284 -5.12 18.93 -11.58
N ASP A 285 -3.92 19.22 -12.09
CA ASP A 285 -3.72 19.51 -13.52
C ASP A 285 -4.01 18.29 -14.38
N LEU A 286 -3.56 17.10 -13.95
CA LEU A 286 -3.92 15.84 -14.59
C LEU A 286 -5.43 15.58 -14.53
N MET A 287 -6.07 15.80 -13.37
CA MET A 287 -7.52 15.65 -13.24
C MET A 287 -8.28 16.59 -14.18
N LYS A 288 -7.93 17.88 -14.22
CA LYS A 288 -8.51 18.87 -15.15
C LYS A 288 -8.33 18.45 -16.61
N LYS A 289 -7.16 17.92 -16.96
CA LYS A 289 -6.90 17.39 -18.32
C LYS A 289 -7.78 16.19 -18.65
N LEU A 290 -7.91 15.22 -17.74
CA LEU A 290 -8.77 14.04 -17.95
C LEU A 290 -10.24 14.43 -18.05
N VAL A 291 -10.72 15.33 -17.18
CA VAL A 291 -12.08 15.89 -17.25
C VAL A 291 -12.30 16.61 -18.59
N SER A 292 -11.36 17.44 -19.03
CA SER A 292 -11.46 18.15 -20.33
C SER A 292 -11.48 17.22 -21.55
N ILE A 293 -10.79 16.08 -21.48
CA ILE A 293 -10.83 15.07 -22.54
C ILE A 293 -12.18 14.34 -22.53
N LEU A 294 -12.60 13.84 -21.36
CA LEU A 294 -13.81 13.04 -21.22
C LEU A 294 -15.10 13.87 -21.35
N SER A 295 -15.05 15.19 -21.20
CA SER A 295 -16.21 16.07 -21.39
C SER A 295 -16.71 16.08 -22.84
N LYS A 296 -15.82 15.78 -23.79
CA LYS A 296 -16.12 15.68 -25.22
C LYS A 296 -16.71 14.32 -25.60
N SER A 297 -16.78 13.38 -24.66
CA SER A 297 -17.34 12.04 -24.90
C SER A 297 -18.86 12.03 -24.80
N GLN A 298 -19.50 11.18 -25.59
CA GLN A 298 -20.94 10.89 -25.47
C GLN A 298 -21.28 10.06 -24.20
N HIS A 299 -20.28 9.55 -23.49
CA HIS A 299 -20.45 8.68 -22.33
C HIS A 299 -20.74 9.45 -21.04
N LYS A 300 -21.31 8.74 -20.06
CA LYS A 300 -21.60 9.20 -18.70
C LYS A 300 -20.40 8.88 -17.81
N ILE A 301 -19.86 9.87 -17.11
CA ILE A 301 -18.62 9.69 -16.34
C ILE A 301 -18.88 9.89 -14.85
N ILE A 302 -18.61 8.87 -14.04
CA ILE A 302 -18.52 8.98 -12.59
C ILE A 302 -17.07 9.30 -12.24
N VAL A 303 -16.82 10.37 -11.49
CA VAL A 303 -15.47 10.84 -11.17
C VAL A 303 -15.24 10.78 -9.66
N SER A 304 -14.27 9.97 -9.22
CA SER A 304 -13.73 10.08 -7.86
C SER A 304 -12.72 11.24 -7.83
N LYS A 305 -13.17 12.40 -7.35
CA LYS A 305 -12.44 13.67 -7.51
C LYS A 305 -11.17 13.75 -6.67
N GLY A 306 -11.08 12.95 -5.59
CA GLY A 306 -9.95 12.94 -4.67
C GLY A 306 -9.96 14.09 -3.66
N VAL A 307 -8.91 14.15 -2.85
CA VAL A 307 -8.82 15.07 -1.69
C VAL A 307 -8.81 16.56 -2.05
N LEU A 308 -8.40 16.91 -3.28
CA LEU A 308 -8.43 18.29 -3.80
C LEU A 308 -9.58 18.50 -4.80
N GLY A 309 -10.63 17.68 -4.74
CA GLY A 309 -11.71 17.70 -5.71
C GLY A 309 -12.44 19.03 -5.81
N ASP A 310 -12.53 19.80 -4.73
CA ASP A 310 -13.25 21.09 -4.72
C ASP A 310 -12.51 22.22 -5.47
N THR A 311 -11.32 21.93 -6.02
CA THR A 311 -10.50 22.89 -6.78
C THR A 311 -10.78 22.89 -8.29
N TYR A 312 -11.71 22.05 -8.76
CA TYR A 312 -12.11 21.97 -10.16
C TYR A 312 -13.56 21.51 -10.33
N GLU A 313 -14.12 21.89 -11.46
CA GLU A 313 -15.50 21.59 -11.84
C GLU A 313 -15.58 20.41 -12.80
N LEU A 314 -16.74 19.75 -12.79
CA LEU A 314 -17.07 18.65 -13.68
C LEU A 314 -17.98 19.11 -14.82
N ALA A 315 -17.85 18.50 -16.00
CA ALA A 315 -18.70 18.82 -17.15
C ALA A 315 -20.11 18.21 -17.04
N ASP A 316 -21.03 18.63 -17.89
CA ASP A 316 -22.44 18.20 -17.86
C ASP A 316 -22.63 16.68 -17.94
N ASN A 317 -21.77 15.99 -18.70
CA ASN A 317 -21.80 14.53 -18.83
C ASN A 317 -21.18 13.77 -17.64
N MET A 318 -20.78 14.47 -16.58
CA MET A 318 -20.07 13.91 -15.45
C MET A 318 -20.80 14.14 -14.12
N TRP A 319 -20.58 13.24 -13.18
CA TRP A 319 -20.96 13.38 -11.79
C TRP A 319 -19.80 12.88 -10.94
N GLY A 320 -19.58 13.44 -9.77
CA GLY A 320 -18.49 12.98 -8.93
C GLY A 320 -18.45 13.66 -7.57
N GLU A 321 -17.87 12.95 -6.62
CA GLU A 321 -17.61 13.40 -5.26
C GLU A 321 -16.12 13.21 -4.94
N ASN A 322 -15.65 13.81 -3.85
CA ASN A 322 -14.25 13.68 -3.43
C ASN A 322 -13.88 12.22 -3.09
N SER A 323 -14.87 11.42 -2.67
CA SER A 323 -14.77 9.97 -2.51
C SER A 323 -16.02 9.31 -3.06
N VAL A 324 -15.87 8.26 -3.88
CA VAL A 324 -16.98 7.50 -4.46
C VAL A 324 -16.80 6.02 -4.10
N PRO A 325 -17.85 5.31 -3.64
CA PRO A 325 -17.80 3.86 -3.42
C PRO A 325 -17.34 3.12 -4.68
N GLN A 326 -16.25 2.36 -4.58
CA GLN A 326 -15.65 1.69 -5.75
C GLN A 326 -16.14 0.25 -5.92
N THR A 327 -16.53 -0.44 -4.85
CA THR A 327 -16.77 -1.88 -4.91
C THR A 327 -18.24 -2.29 -4.89
N LYS A 328 -19.16 -1.38 -4.58
CA LYS A 328 -20.61 -1.63 -4.52
C LYS A 328 -21.43 -0.40 -4.84
#